data_AF-A0A350IEF9-F1
#
_entry.id   AF-A0A350IEF9-F1
#
_cell.length_a   1.000
_cell.length_b   1.000
_cell.length_c   1.000
_cell.angle_alpha   90.00
_cell.angle_beta   90.00
_cell.angle_gamma   90.00
#
_symmetry.space_group_name_H-M   'P 1'
#
loop_
_entity.id
_entity.type
_entity.pdbx_description
1 polymer ?
#
loop_
_entity_poly.entity_id
_entity_poly.type
_entity_poly.pdbx_seq_one_letter_code
_entity_poly.pdbx_strand_id
1 'polypeptide(L)'
;MLIEEIVTTDEEFYEAKLVYARSGKKVVRKYRCSSGRLKGKTVKNPSACFKPVDVKKRFTLAKTKAKMGARMSRKSKMTKRMNPASKRLKMLNR
;
A
#
# COMPACT_ATOMS: atom_id res chain seq x y z
N MET A 1 -29.36 -27.83 7.45
CA MET A 1 -28.65 -28.69 6.48
C MET A 1 -27.83 -27.93 5.43
N LEU A 2 -28.39 -27.16 4.48
CA LEU A 2 -27.52 -26.42 3.52
C LEU A 2 -26.80 -25.19 4.12
N ILE A 3 -27.34 -24.60 5.18
CA ILE A 3 -26.78 -23.39 5.82
C ILE A 3 -25.66 -23.76 6.80
N GLU A 4 -25.67 -24.97 7.36
CA GLU A 4 -24.68 -25.43 8.35
C GLU A 4 -23.35 -25.84 7.69
N GLU A 5 -23.38 -26.38 6.46
CA GLU A 5 -22.15 -26.77 5.73
C GLU A 5 -21.29 -25.57 5.28
N ILE A 6 -21.87 -24.38 5.08
CA ILE A 6 -21.12 -23.16 4.73
C ILE A 6 -20.36 -22.61 5.94
N VAL A 7 -20.85 -22.86 7.17
CA VAL A 7 -20.21 -22.37 8.39
C VAL A 7 -19.05 -23.27 8.84
N THR A 8 -19.05 -24.55 8.45
CA THR A 8 -17.99 -25.52 8.79
C THR A 8 -16.76 -25.47 7.89
N THR A 9 -16.78 -24.72 6.79
CA THR A 9 -15.53 -24.38 6.09
C THR A 9 -14.84 -23.30 6.90
N ASP A 10 -13.93 -23.72 7.79
CA ASP A 10 -12.92 -22.90 8.44
C ASP A 10 -11.92 -22.34 7.40
N GLU A 11 -12.42 -21.74 6.32
CA GLU A 11 -11.62 -20.78 5.57
C GLU A 11 -11.43 -19.60 6.51
N GLU A 12 -10.26 -19.55 7.17
CA GLU A 12 -9.77 -18.35 7.82
C GLU A 12 -9.92 -17.18 6.83
N PHE A 13 -11.01 -16.43 6.98
CA PHE A 13 -11.13 -15.14 6.32
C PHE A 13 -10.02 -14.29 6.93
N TYR A 14 -8.88 -14.23 6.25
CA TYR A 14 -7.87 -13.22 6.52
C TYR A 14 -8.53 -11.87 6.25
N GLU A 15 -9.14 -11.30 7.29
CA GLU A 15 -9.57 -9.91 7.27
C GLU A 15 -8.44 -9.11 6.66
N ALA A 16 -8.74 -8.33 5.61
CA ALA A 16 -7.73 -7.60 4.88
C ALA A 16 -6.98 -6.68 5.86
N LYS A 17 -5.80 -7.13 6.32
CA LYS A 17 -5.04 -6.45 7.38
C LYS A 17 -5.05 -4.95 7.13
N LEU A 18 -5.59 -4.19 8.08
CA LEU A 18 -5.69 -2.74 7.96
C LEU A 18 -4.27 -2.17 7.83
N VAL A 19 -3.94 -1.61 6.66
CA VAL A 19 -2.61 -1.03 6.42
C VAL A 19 -2.67 0.48 6.54
N TYR A 20 -1.80 1.02 7.39
CA TYR A 20 -1.66 2.46 7.55
C TYR A 20 -0.55 3.01 6.67
N ALA A 21 -0.76 4.19 6.10
CA ALA A 21 0.23 4.89 5.29
C ALA A 21 0.28 6.38 5.64
N ARG A 22 1.45 7.00 5.48
CA ARG A 22 1.60 8.45 5.62
C ARG A 22 1.17 9.15 4.34
N SER A 23 0.33 10.17 4.45
CA SER A 23 0.02 11.14 3.40
C SER A 23 0.37 12.54 3.90
N GLY A 24 1.48 13.10 3.42
CA GLY A 24 2.00 14.37 3.94
C GLY A 24 2.32 14.30 5.44
N LYS A 25 1.58 15.05 6.25
CA LYS A 25 1.70 15.07 7.73
C LYS A 25 0.71 14.14 8.45
N LYS A 26 -0.27 13.56 7.74
CA LYS A 26 -1.34 12.72 8.32
C LYS A 26 -1.05 11.22 8.11
N VAL A 27 -1.59 10.39 9.01
CA VAL A 27 -1.66 8.93 8.83
C VAL A 27 -3.05 8.59 8.31
N VAL A 28 -3.12 7.80 7.23
CA VAL A 28 -4.35 7.46 6.53
C VAL A 28 -4.41 5.94 6.36
N ARG A 29 -5.61 5.37 6.46
CA ARG A 29 -5.86 3.96 6.16
C ARG A 29 -5.75 3.70 4.65
N LYS A 30 -5.22 2.53 4.29
CA LYS A 30 -5.08 2.05 2.92
C LYS A 30 -5.42 0.57 2.86
N TYR A 31 -5.65 0.09 1.64
CA TYR A 31 -6.07 -1.27 1.36
C TYR A 31 -4.92 -2.05 0.75
N ARG A 32 -4.76 -3.32 1.12
CA ARG A 32 -3.92 -4.27 0.38
C ARG A 32 -4.73 -4.97 -0.69
N CYS A 33 -4.20 -5.04 -1.90
CA CYS A 33 -4.81 -5.82 -2.97
C CYS A 33 -4.57 -7.32 -2.74
N SER A 34 -5.63 -8.12 -2.75
CA SER A 34 -5.60 -9.59 -2.63
C SER A 34 -5.34 -10.29 -3.96
N SER A 35 -5.89 -9.77 -5.06
CA SER A 35 -5.82 -10.36 -6.40
C SER A 35 -5.41 -9.35 -7.48
N GLY A 36 -5.10 -9.85 -8.68
CA GLY A 36 -4.75 -9.06 -9.86
C GLY A 36 -3.29 -8.57 -9.94
N ARG A 37 -3.01 -7.70 -10.93
CA ARG A 37 -1.66 -7.19 -11.25
C ARG A 37 -0.99 -6.43 -10.09
N LEU A 38 -1.78 -5.88 -9.18
CA LEU A 38 -1.29 -5.13 -8.01
C LEU A 38 -1.34 -5.95 -6.72
N LYS A 39 -1.48 -7.27 -6.78
CA LYS A 39 -1.47 -8.18 -5.64
C LYS A 39 -0.33 -7.86 -4.66
N GLY A 40 -0.67 -7.78 -3.37
CA GLY A 40 0.25 -7.44 -2.28
C GLY A 40 0.59 -5.95 -2.14
N LYS A 41 0.23 -5.09 -3.11
CA LYS A 41 0.50 -3.65 -3.01
C LYS A 41 -0.58 -2.93 -2.19
N THR A 42 -0.15 -1.84 -1.56
CA THR A 42 -1.02 -0.98 -0.77
C THR A 42 -1.52 0.20 -1.61
N VAL A 43 -2.83 0.28 -1.80
CA VAL A 43 -3.51 1.28 -2.64
C VAL A 43 -4.41 2.21 -1.81
N LYS A 44 -4.76 3.38 -2.36
CA LYS A 44 -5.66 4.34 -1.69
C LYS A 44 -7.12 3.87 -1.72
N ASN A 45 -7.57 3.34 -2.86
CA ASN A 45 -8.95 2.90 -3.08
C ASN A 45 -8.91 1.42 -3.55
N PRO A 46 -9.89 0.58 -3.16
CA PRO A 46 -9.91 -0.84 -3.55
C PRO A 46 -9.99 -1.03 -5.07
N SER A 47 -10.79 -0.21 -5.78
CA SER A 47 -10.89 -0.28 -7.25
C SER A 47 -9.57 0.01 -7.97
N ALA A 48 -8.58 0.62 -7.28
CA ALA A 48 -7.27 0.85 -7.87
C ALA A 48 -6.48 -0.43 -8.12
N CYS A 49 -6.80 -1.55 -7.45
CA CYS A 49 -6.12 -2.83 -7.62
C CYS A 49 -6.18 -3.38 -9.05
N PHE A 50 -7.28 -3.10 -9.75
CA PHE A 50 -7.56 -3.62 -11.09
C PHE A 50 -7.35 -2.60 -12.21
N LYS A 51 -6.87 -1.39 -11.88
CA LYS A 51 -6.69 -0.34 -12.89
C LYS A 51 -5.61 -0.72 -13.91
N PRO A 52 -5.78 -0.37 -15.20
CA PRO A 52 -4.76 -0.55 -16.22
C PRO A 52 -3.53 0.31 -15.94
N VAL A 53 -2.43 0.02 -16.64
CA VAL A 53 -1.18 0.78 -16.49
C VAL A 53 -1.18 2.00 -17.42
N ASP A 54 -1.01 3.18 -16.84
CA ASP A 54 -0.71 4.39 -17.61
C ASP A 54 0.74 4.35 -18.16
N VAL A 55 0.89 4.00 -19.44
CA VAL A 55 2.19 3.84 -20.11
C VAL A 55 3.02 5.13 -20.07
N LYS A 56 2.39 6.29 -20.31
CA LYS A 56 3.05 7.60 -20.23
C LYS A 56 3.68 7.85 -18.86
N LYS A 57 2.95 7.55 -17.77
CA LYS A 57 3.45 7.73 -16.39
C LYS A 57 4.58 6.76 -16.05
N ARG A 58 4.58 5.56 -16.64
CA ARG A 58 5.68 4.59 -16.48
C ARG A 58 6.98 5.16 -17.05
N PHE A 59 6.94 5.69 -18.27
CA PHE A 59 8.13 6.27 -18.90
C PHE A 59 8.62 7.54 -18.20
N THR A 60 7.72 8.43 -17.76
CA THR A 60 8.13 9.62 -17.00
C THR A 60 8.74 9.26 -15.65
N LEU A 61 8.20 8.24 -14.96
CA LEU A 61 8.78 7.75 -13.71
C LEU A 61 10.18 7.14 -13.93
N ALA A 62 10.40 6.41 -15.03
CA ALA A 62 11.71 5.87 -15.36
C ALA A 62 12.75 7.00 -15.56
N LYS A 63 12.41 8.01 -16.37
CA LYS A 63 13.26 9.19 -16.60
C LYS A 63 13.57 9.96 -15.31
N THR A 64 12.57 10.19 -14.46
CA THR A 64 12.76 10.91 -13.18
C THR A 64 13.58 10.11 -12.16
N LYS A 65 13.44 8.78 -12.11
CA LYS A 65 14.27 7.91 -11.27
C LYS A 65 15.73 7.92 -11.72
N ALA A 66 15.99 7.89 -13.02
CA ALA A 66 17.36 7.99 -13.55
C ALA A 66 18.01 9.32 -13.14
N LYS A 67 17.29 10.45 -13.29
CA LYS A 67 17.83 11.78 -12.97
C LYS A 67 17.95 12.08 -11.47
N MET A 68 16.99 11.65 -10.66
CA MET A 68 16.85 12.11 -9.26
C MET A 68 16.76 10.99 -8.22
N GLY A 69 16.97 9.73 -8.60
CA GLY A 69 16.81 8.57 -7.72
C GLY A 69 17.58 8.67 -6.40
N ALA A 70 18.87 9.01 -6.49
CA ALA A 70 19.73 9.15 -5.31
C ALA A 70 19.22 10.25 -4.35
N ARG A 71 18.85 11.41 -4.88
CA ARG A 71 18.32 12.53 -4.09
C ARG A 71 16.98 12.17 -3.42
N MET A 72 16.09 11.50 -4.14
CA MET A 72 14.81 11.03 -3.60
C MET A 72 14.99 10.04 -2.46
N SER A 73 15.93 9.09 -2.61
CA SER A 73 16.24 8.11 -1.56
C SER A 73 16.74 8.77 -0.28
N ARG A 74 17.70 9.71 -0.38
CA ARG A 74 18.22 10.47 0.77
C ARG A 74 17.11 11.25 1.50
N LYS A 75 16.29 12.01 0.76
CA LYS A 75 15.16 12.77 1.33
C LYS A 75 14.12 11.86 1.99
N SER A 76 13.86 10.69 1.41
CA SER A 76 12.94 9.70 1.98
C SER A 76 13.45 9.14 3.31
N LYS A 77 14.74 8.78 3.39
CA LYS A 77 15.39 8.32 4.65
C LYS A 77 15.31 9.38 5.75
N MET A 78 15.65 10.64 5.42
CA MET A 78 15.55 11.76 6.36
C MET A 78 14.11 11.94 6.88
N THR A 79 13.12 11.91 5.98
CA THR A 79 11.70 12.05 6.35
C THR A 79 11.20 10.91 7.23
N LYS A 80 11.66 9.67 6.98
CA LYS A 80 11.29 8.51 7.81
C LYS A 80 11.89 8.58 9.22
N ARG A 81 13.07 9.21 9.37
CA ARG A 81 13.75 9.39 10.65
C ARG A 81 13.13 10.51 11.49
N MET A 82 12.84 11.66 10.88
CA MET A 82 12.48 12.88 11.63
C MET A 82 10.96 13.08 11.80
N ASN A 83 10.14 12.72 10.81
CA ASN A 83 8.71 13.06 10.83
C ASN A 83 7.94 12.23 11.90
N PRO A 84 7.18 12.87 12.81
CA PRO A 84 6.44 12.18 13.87
C PRO A 84 5.39 11.20 13.31
N ALA A 85 4.72 11.54 12.20
CA ALA A 85 3.76 10.64 11.56
C ALA A 85 4.44 9.38 10.99
N SER A 86 5.68 9.49 10.50
CA SER A 86 6.46 8.33 10.04
C SER A 86 6.86 7.42 11.20
N LYS A 87 7.20 7.99 12.36
CA LYS A 87 7.51 7.23 13.57
C LYS A 87 6.27 6.48 14.08
N ARG A 88 5.13 7.17 14.18
CA ARG A 88 3.83 6.57 14.57
C ARG A 88 3.43 5.41 13.66
N LEU A 89 3.64 5.55 12.36
CA LEU A 89 3.32 4.51 11.38
C LEU A 89 4.08 3.19 11.61
N LYS A 90 5.29 3.22 12.19
CA LYS A 90 6.01 1.99 12.53
C LYS A 90 5.32 1.20 13.64
N MET A 91 4.63 1.87 14.55
CA MET A 91 3.87 1.21 15.62
C MET A 91 2.54 0.65 15.09
N LEU A 92 1.89 1.37 14.16
CA LEU A 92 0.58 1.00 13.61
C LEU A 92 0.61 -0.17 12.61
N ASN A 93 1.76 -0.47 12.00
CA ASN A 93 1.92 -1.56 11.03
C ASN A 93 2.87 -2.65 11.55
N ARG A 94 2.92 -2.84 12.87
CA ARG A 94 3.64 -3.95 13.48
C ARG A 94 2.77 -5.20 13.42
#